data_AF-A0A4P9VK55-F1
#
_entry.id   AF-A0A4P9VK55-F1
#
_cell.length_a   1.000
_cell.length_b   1.000
_cell.length_c   1.000
_cell.angle_alpha   90.00
_cell.angle_beta   90.00
_cell.angle_gamma   90.00
#
_symmetry.space_group_name_H-M   'P 1'
#
loop_
_entity.id
_entity.type
_entity.pdbx_description
1 polymer ?
#
loop_
_entity_poly.entity_id
_entity_poly.type
_entity_poly.pdbx_seq_one_letter_code
_entity_poly.pdbx_strand_id
1 'polypeptide(L)'
;MINTSVGPITQSIHRESTCIDSTQALEIKRIASNSPASQLNLQPGDLIWQVNHQPASEVDLLEESYQSSHIHYWLYSRQSNATMEISAPSTPLGFHCEKTSTAIVNHWQQGLFDWQDLFILWNRREWDNLLLCCDYYYRPLVIRSFLRWLKMEQRFNATHLFRGAALFEKEQLAKGVRLIDQYVKHCINIYSSAFMSVASLYLAFWSKQCGHWQDWLKWLQCADFFSQGKITRIMQTVTMEARIEPIAVVRWLNRPFPVSFNLPINANLPNQAHPKLNLELHALLQQMEHHQLLPVCLLASKRPNPTYNTLMKCYRTLYKHWGKALHPLIVITTYNDLQPPNQNQTYEQLCFKENIPIIFLADKHNHVASHLQLSHTPAFFLINHEGTVCFEGTQISPYDFWQTLSQIH
;
A
#
# COMPACT_ATOMS: atom_id res chain seq x y z
N MET A 1 -23.23 6.13 17.66
CA MET A 1 -22.22 5.07 17.83
C MET A 1 -22.34 4.15 16.64
N ILE A 2 -21.30 4.02 15.80
CA ILE A 2 -21.29 2.96 14.80
C ILE A 2 -21.34 1.68 15.62
N ASN A 3 -22.43 0.93 15.52
CA ASN A 3 -22.51 -0.38 16.14
C ASN A 3 -21.57 -1.27 15.33
N THR A 4 -20.26 -1.18 15.61
CA THR A 4 -19.24 -2.09 15.13
C THR A 4 -19.39 -3.39 15.90
N SER A 5 -20.61 -3.95 15.95
CA SER A 5 -20.86 -5.25 16.55
C SER A 5 -20.18 -6.27 15.64
N VAL A 6 -18.87 -6.38 15.81
CA VAL A 6 -18.12 -7.54 15.38
C VAL A 6 -18.81 -8.69 16.09
N GLY A 7 -19.28 -9.67 15.33
CA GLY A 7 -19.86 -10.89 15.89
C GLY A 7 -18.91 -11.51 16.94
N PRO A 8 -19.42 -12.47 17.72
CA PRO A 8 -18.66 -13.04 18.83
C PRO A 8 -17.28 -13.50 18.36
N ILE A 9 -16.23 -12.99 19.01
CA ILE A 9 -14.86 -13.45 18.83
C ILE A 9 -14.59 -14.50 19.89
N THR A 10 -14.16 -15.67 19.46
CA THR A 10 -13.72 -16.73 20.38
C THR A 10 -12.20 -16.80 20.37
N GLN A 11 -11.63 -16.93 21.56
CA GLN A 11 -10.20 -16.96 21.77
C GLN A 11 -9.85 -18.12 22.69
N SER A 12 -8.94 -18.98 22.26
CA SER A 12 -8.31 -19.99 23.11
C SER A 12 -6.79 -19.73 23.18
N ILE A 13 -6.25 -19.80 24.39
CA ILE A 13 -4.82 -19.60 24.64
C ILE A 13 -4.23 -20.93 25.07
N HIS A 14 -3.22 -21.38 24.34
CA HIS A 14 -2.49 -22.61 24.61
C HIS A 14 -1.05 -22.25 25.01
N ARG A 15 -0.60 -22.75 26.16
CA ARG A 15 0.77 -22.57 26.65
C ARG A 15 1.57 -23.83 26.32
N GLU A 16 1.73 -24.11 25.04
CA GLU A 16 2.64 -25.15 24.59
C GLU A 16 3.83 -24.49 23.90
N SER A 17 5.04 -24.94 24.24
CA SER A 17 6.28 -24.47 23.62
C SER A 17 6.40 -25.06 22.22
N THR A 18 5.64 -24.53 21.26
CA THR A 18 5.77 -24.91 19.85
C THR A 18 6.83 -24.04 19.17
N CYS A 19 7.78 -24.70 18.51
CA CYS A 19 8.69 -24.01 17.61
C CYS A 19 7.91 -23.58 16.37
N ILE A 20 7.63 -22.28 16.24
CA ILE A 20 6.88 -21.76 15.10
C ILE A 20 7.79 -21.52 13.93
N ASP A 21 7.40 -22.07 12.79
CA ASP A 21 8.11 -21.88 11.54
C ASP A 21 7.88 -20.46 11.01
N SER A 22 8.87 -19.59 11.21
CA SER A 22 8.79 -18.21 10.74
C SER A 22 8.84 -18.11 9.22
N THR A 23 9.16 -19.17 8.46
CA THR A 23 9.16 -19.16 6.99
C THR A 23 7.76 -19.09 6.37
N GLN A 24 6.73 -19.28 7.19
CA GLN A 24 5.32 -19.28 6.80
C GLN A 24 4.51 -18.14 7.45
N ALA A 25 5.16 -17.29 8.23
CA ALA A 25 4.49 -16.33 9.10
C ALA A 25 4.43 -14.90 8.53
N LEU A 26 3.37 -14.20 8.92
CA LEU A 26 3.26 -12.74 8.90
C LEU A 26 3.57 -12.21 10.30
N GLU A 27 4.26 -11.08 10.38
CA GLU A 27 4.53 -10.36 11.63
C GLU A 27 3.60 -9.14 11.71
N ILE A 28 2.90 -8.98 12.83
CA ILE A 28 2.09 -7.80 13.11
C ILE A 28 3.04 -6.62 13.32
N LYS A 29 2.89 -5.56 12.53
CA LYS A 29 3.70 -4.34 12.62
C LYS A 29 2.98 -3.23 13.36
N ARG A 30 1.67 -3.13 13.22
CA ARG A 30 0.85 -2.07 13.82
C ARG A 30 -0.52 -2.60 14.18
N ILE A 31 -1.13 -2.03 15.22
CA ILE A 31 -2.47 -2.36 15.70
C ILE A 31 -3.25 -1.07 15.90
N ALA A 32 -4.43 -0.99 15.29
CA ALA A 32 -5.25 0.21 15.34
C ALA A 32 -5.87 0.34 16.73
N SER A 33 -5.97 1.58 17.21
CA SER A 33 -6.57 1.86 18.52
C SER A 33 -8.04 1.45 18.53
N ASN A 34 -8.52 0.90 19.65
CA ASN A 34 -9.90 0.43 19.84
C ASN A 34 -10.39 -0.64 18.84
N SER A 35 -9.49 -1.26 18.08
CA SER A 35 -9.82 -2.36 17.16
C SER A 35 -10.00 -3.69 17.90
N PRO A 36 -10.65 -4.70 17.27
CA PRO A 36 -10.69 -6.06 17.81
C PRO A 36 -9.32 -6.63 18.18
N ALA A 37 -8.30 -6.37 17.36
CA ALA A 37 -6.92 -6.79 17.62
C ALA A 37 -6.36 -6.17 18.91
N SER A 38 -6.66 -4.89 19.16
CA SER A 38 -6.30 -4.19 20.40
C SER A 38 -7.02 -4.78 21.61
N GLN A 39 -8.31 -5.10 21.49
CA GLN A 39 -9.10 -5.74 22.55
C GLN A 39 -8.62 -7.16 22.90
N LEU A 40 -8.10 -7.89 21.91
CA LEU A 40 -7.47 -9.20 22.08
C LEU A 40 -6.06 -9.13 22.67
N ASN A 41 -5.58 -7.92 22.99
CA ASN A 41 -4.23 -7.64 23.48
C ASN A 41 -3.11 -8.12 22.54
N LEU A 42 -3.38 -8.20 21.23
CA LEU A 42 -2.32 -8.43 20.25
C LEU A 42 -1.32 -7.27 20.30
N GLN A 43 -0.06 -7.52 19.95
CA GLN A 43 1.01 -6.52 19.95
C GLN A 43 1.83 -6.53 18.66
N PRO A 44 2.46 -5.40 18.28
CA PRO A 44 3.51 -5.41 17.28
C PRO A 44 4.62 -6.43 17.63
N GLY A 45 5.03 -7.23 16.66
CA GLY A 45 6.02 -8.30 16.81
C GLY A 45 5.41 -9.70 17.00
N ASP A 46 4.12 -9.81 17.32
CA ASP A 46 3.40 -11.08 17.31
C ASP A 46 3.35 -11.67 15.89
N LEU A 47 3.34 -12.99 15.79
CA LEU A 47 3.37 -13.70 14.52
C LEU A 47 2.02 -14.36 14.24
N ILE A 48 1.49 -14.17 13.04
CA ILE A 48 0.39 -14.97 12.50
C ILE A 48 1.06 -16.02 11.62
N TRP A 49 1.03 -17.30 11.99
CA TRP A 49 1.67 -18.34 11.17
C TRP A 49 0.67 -19.10 10.31
N GLN A 50 -0.62 -19.12 10.67
CA GLN A 50 -1.68 -19.74 9.89
C GLN A 50 -2.96 -18.90 9.87
N VAL A 51 -3.64 -18.94 8.72
CA VAL A 51 -4.95 -18.35 8.50
C VAL A 51 -5.78 -19.38 7.76
N ASN A 52 -6.93 -19.79 8.32
CA ASN A 52 -7.79 -20.84 7.77
C ASN A 52 -7.01 -22.11 7.37
N HIS A 53 -6.10 -22.55 8.25
CA HIS A 53 -5.20 -23.70 8.07
C HIS A 53 -4.16 -23.58 6.94
N GLN A 54 -4.04 -22.41 6.30
CA GLN A 54 -3.01 -22.13 5.29
C GLN A 54 -1.86 -21.31 5.89
N PRO A 55 -0.62 -21.46 5.38
CA PRO A 55 0.50 -20.59 5.75
C PRO A 55 0.13 -19.12 5.62
N ALA A 56 0.25 -18.34 6.70
CA ALA A 56 -0.18 -16.95 6.70
C ALA A 56 0.55 -16.10 5.64
N SER A 57 1.81 -16.42 5.33
CA SER A 57 2.60 -15.73 4.31
C SER A 57 2.06 -15.90 2.87
N GLU A 58 1.24 -16.91 2.63
CA GLU A 58 0.65 -17.23 1.33
C GLU A 58 -0.79 -16.72 1.19
N VAL A 59 -1.41 -16.30 2.29
CA VAL A 59 -2.82 -15.85 2.32
C VAL A 59 -2.91 -14.36 2.04
N ASP A 60 -3.71 -14.00 1.04
CA ASP A 60 -4.13 -12.62 0.84
C ASP A 60 -5.26 -12.27 1.80
N LEU A 61 -4.91 -11.73 2.97
CA LEU A 61 -5.86 -11.44 4.05
C LEU A 61 -7.05 -10.56 3.63
N LEU A 62 -6.87 -9.67 2.65
CA LEU A 62 -7.96 -8.82 2.16
C LEU A 62 -8.98 -9.65 1.38
N GLU A 63 -8.48 -10.50 0.47
CA GLU A 63 -9.35 -11.40 -0.29
C GLU A 63 -10.01 -12.43 0.62
N GLU A 64 -9.29 -12.98 1.60
CA GLU A 64 -9.83 -13.93 2.57
C GLU A 64 -10.95 -13.30 3.41
N SER A 65 -10.74 -12.08 3.92
CA SER A 65 -11.78 -11.26 4.58
C SER A 65 -12.99 -11.00 3.68
N TYR A 66 -12.77 -10.86 2.38
CA TYR A 66 -13.85 -10.65 1.44
C TYR A 66 -14.62 -11.94 1.10
N GLN A 67 -13.96 -13.09 0.98
CA GLN A 67 -14.59 -14.33 0.52
C GLN A 67 -15.22 -15.13 1.66
N SER A 68 -14.61 -15.12 2.83
CA SER A 68 -15.04 -15.93 3.96
C SER A 68 -16.08 -15.23 4.84
N SER A 69 -16.86 -16.00 5.59
CA SER A 69 -17.76 -15.47 6.64
C SER A 69 -17.07 -15.40 8.00
N HIS A 70 -16.12 -16.30 8.24
CA HIS A 70 -15.29 -16.39 9.44
C HIS A 70 -13.83 -16.62 9.04
N ILE A 71 -12.91 -16.17 9.90
CA ILE A 71 -11.48 -16.41 9.75
C ILE A 71 -10.95 -16.96 11.06
N HIS A 72 -10.20 -18.05 10.94
CA HIS A 72 -9.42 -18.65 12.02
C HIS A 72 -7.97 -18.23 11.87
N TYR A 73 -7.44 -17.57 12.89
CA TYR A 73 -6.05 -17.16 12.99
C TYR A 73 -5.35 -18.01 14.04
N TRP A 74 -4.15 -18.50 13.71
CA TRP A 74 -3.23 -19.06 14.69
C TRP A 74 -2.04 -18.13 14.84
N LEU A 75 -1.86 -17.63 16.07
CA LEU A 75 -0.90 -16.60 16.39
C LEU A 75 0.06 -17.05 17.48
N TYR A 76 1.25 -16.48 17.43
CA TYR A 76 2.26 -16.56 18.47
C TYR A 76 2.44 -15.20 19.10
N SER A 77 2.18 -15.12 20.40
CA SER A 77 2.56 -13.95 21.17
C SER A 77 3.98 -14.11 21.69
N ARG A 78 4.90 -13.28 21.20
CA ARG A 78 6.31 -13.34 21.63
C ARG A 78 6.47 -12.91 23.09
N GLN A 79 5.65 -11.97 23.55
CA GLN A 79 5.70 -11.45 24.91
C GLN A 79 5.28 -12.50 25.93
N SER A 80 4.23 -13.27 25.63
CA SER A 80 3.71 -14.29 26.54
C SER A 80 4.26 -15.69 26.28
N ASN A 81 5.06 -15.86 25.21
CA ASN A 81 5.56 -17.14 24.73
C ASN A 81 4.43 -18.19 24.64
N ALA A 82 3.32 -17.78 24.05
CA ALA A 82 2.10 -18.58 24.00
C ALA A 82 1.48 -18.55 22.62
N THR A 83 0.78 -19.63 22.29
CA THR A 83 -0.01 -19.75 21.09
C THR A 83 -1.45 -19.35 21.37
N MET A 84 -2.06 -18.71 20.39
CA MET A 84 -3.42 -18.22 20.47
C MET A 84 -4.16 -18.62 19.20
N GLU A 85 -5.33 -19.23 19.36
CA GLU A 85 -6.27 -19.42 18.28
C GLU A 85 -7.39 -18.40 18.43
N ILE A 86 -7.65 -17.66 17.36
CA ILE A 86 -8.71 -16.66 17.28
C ILE A 86 -9.64 -17.09 16.16
N SER A 87 -10.91 -17.35 16.48
CA SER A 87 -11.96 -17.46 15.48
C SER A 87 -12.85 -16.23 15.58
N ALA A 88 -12.91 -15.48 14.48
CA ALA A 88 -13.66 -14.24 14.39
C ALA A 88 -14.48 -14.21 13.09
N PRO A 89 -15.54 -13.39 13.03
CA PRO A 89 -16.15 -13.02 11.75
C PRO A 89 -15.09 -12.46 10.80
N SER A 90 -15.32 -12.55 9.49
CA SER A 90 -14.36 -12.10 8.49
C SER A 90 -14.13 -10.58 8.43
N THR A 91 -14.73 -9.81 9.35
CA THR A 91 -14.42 -8.40 9.54
C THR A 91 -12.94 -8.24 9.94
N PRO A 92 -12.15 -7.42 9.24
CA PRO A 92 -10.74 -7.22 9.57
C PRO A 92 -10.54 -6.81 11.04
N LEU A 93 -9.59 -7.46 11.72
CA LEU A 93 -9.34 -7.24 13.16
C LEU A 93 -8.63 -5.92 13.48
N GLY A 94 -8.13 -5.18 12.48
CA GLY A 94 -7.49 -3.88 12.69
C GLY A 94 -6.00 -3.93 13.01
N PHE A 95 -5.29 -4.94 12.53
CA PHE A 95 -3.82 -4.95 12.49
C PHE A 95 -3.30 -4.76 11.06
N HIS A 96 -2.05 -4.32 10.97
CA HIS A 96 -1.26 -4.34 9.75
C HIS A 96 -0.08 -5.30 9.94
N CYS A 97 0.12 -6.18 8.98
CA CYS A 97 1.16 -7.21 9.03
C CYS A 97 2.00 -7.22 7.75
N GLU A 98 3.22 -7.74 7.89
CA GLU A 98 4.17 -7.94 6.79
C GLU A 98 4.73 -9.35 6.85
N LYS A 99 5.20 -9.91 5.73
CA LYS A 99 5.96 -11.17 5.77
C LYS A 99 7.20 -11.02 6.68
N THR A 100 7.52 -12.05 7.45
CA THR A 100 8.82 -12.11 8.13
C THR A 100 9.94 -12.20 7.08
N SER A 101 11.16 -11.86 7.46
CA SER A 101 12.27 -11.89 6.52
C SER A 101 12.61 -13.31 6.04
N THR A 102 12.44 -14.31 6.91
CA THR A 102 12.56 -15.72 6.54
C THR A 102 11.45 -16.17 5.58
N ALA A 103 10.22 -15.68 5.76
CA ALA A 103 9.12 -15.98 4.85
C ALA A 103 9.35 -15.35 3.47
N ILE A 104 9.87 -14.12 3.42
CA ILE A 104 10.28 -13.47 2.17
C ILE A 104 11.32 -14.32 1.44
N VAL A 105 12.39 -14.73 2.12
CA VAL A 105 13.46 -15.53 1.51
C VAL A 105 12.92 -16.86 0.96
N ASN A 106 12.06 -17.55 1.73
CA ASN A 106 11.42 -18.80 1.31
C ASN A 106 10.53 -18.60 0.07
N HIS A 107 9.71 -17.55 0.06
CA HIS A 107 8.83 -17.19 -1.07
C HIS A 107 9.64 -16.95 -2.36
N TRP A 108 10.74 -16.22 -2.26
CA TRP A 108 11.64 -15.96 -3.39
C TRP A 108 12.40 -17.21 -3.85
N GLN A 109 12.77 -18.10 -2.92
CA GLN A 109 13.38 -19.38 -3.23
C GLN A 109 12.44 -20.27 -4.07
N GLN A 110 11.13 -20.19 -3.82
CA GLN A 110 10.09 -20.91 -4.56
C GLN A 110 9.76 -20.27 -5.91
N GLY A 111 10.34 -19.10 -6.24
CA GLY A 111 10.11 -18.39 -7.49
C GLY A 111 8.89 -17.47 -7.48
N LEU A 112 8.30 -17.23 -6.30
CA LEU A 112 7.19 -16.32 -6.12
C LEU A 112 7.74 -14.92 -5.81
N PHE A 113 7.90 -14.11 -6.85
CA PHE A 113 8.58 -12.81 -6.77
C PHE A 113 7.58 -11.67 -6.54
N ASP A 114 7.64 -11.06 -5.36
CA ASP A 114 6.93 -9.82 -5.04
C ASP A 114 7.94 -8.70 -4.77
N TRP A 115 7.92 -7.64 -5.57
CA TRP A 115 8.87 -6.55 -5.45
C TRP A 115 8.76 -5.78 -4.12
N GLN A 116 7.58 -5.82 -3.48
CA GLN A 116 7.40 -5.20 -2.17
C GLN A 116 8.23 -5.92 -1.09
N ASP A 117 8.48 -7.22 -1.24
CA ASP A 117 9.31 -7.99 -0.32
C ASP A 117 10.76 -7.42 -0.27
N LEU A 118 11.32 -7.02 -1.42
CA LEU A 118 12.66 -6.39 -1.47
C LEU A 118 12.68 -5.05 -0.75
N PHE A 119 11.62 -4.26 -0.90
CA PHE A 119 11.48 -2.98 -0.22
C PHE A 119 11.40 -3.17 1.31
N ILE A 120 10.65 -4.19 1.76
CA ILE A 120 10.56 -4.57 3.19
C ILE A 120 11.94 -4.94 3.75
N LEU A 121 12.68 -5.83 3.08
CA LEU A 121 14.02 -6.23 3.50
C LEU A 121 15.00 -5.05 3.52
N TRP A 122 14.92 -4.16 2.52
CA TRP A 122 15.72 -2.92 2.47
C TRP A 122 15.41 -1.99 3.65
N ASN A 123 14.13 -1.83 4.01
CA ASN A 123 13.72 -1.01 5.13
C ASN A 123 14.22 -1.60 6.48
N ARG A 124 14.27 -2.93 6.58
CA ARG A 124 14.83 -3.66 7.73
C ARG A 124 16.37 -3.69 7.77
N ARG A 125 17.04 -3.20 6.72
CA ARG A 125 18.52 -3.25 6.55
C ARG A 125 19.09 -4.67 6.52
N GLU A 126 18.32 -5.63 6.02
CA GLU A 126 18.74 -7.03 5.96
C GLU A 126 19.43 -7.34 4.63
N TRP A 127 20.65 -6.84 4.49
CA TRP A 127 21.39 -6.85 3.23
C TRP A 127 21.69 -8.24 2.69
N ASP A 128 21.97 -9.20 3.57
CA ASP A 128 22.25 -10.57 3.16
C ASP A 128 21.00 -11.26 2.61
N ASN A 129 19.85 -11.12 3.28
CA ASN A 129 18.57 -11.62 2.79
C ASN A 129 18.17 -10.94 1.48
N LEU A 130 18.42 -9.63 1.36
CA LEU A 130 18.12 -8.87 0.14
C LEU A 130 18.95 -9.35 -1.06
N LEU A 131 20.25 -9.61 -0.85
CA LEU A 131 21.14 -10.19 -1.86
C LEU A 131 20.72 -11.61 -2.24
N LEU A 132 20.39 -12.43 -1.24
CA LEU A 132 19.94 -13.81 -1.44
C LEU A 132 18.65 -13.87 -2.30
N CYS A 133 17.66 -13.03 -1.99
CA CYS A 133 16.45 -12.90 -2.82
C CYS A 133 16.79 -12.47 -4.25
N CYS A 134 17.64 -11.46 -4.42
CA CYS A 134 18.09 -11.04 -5.75
C CYS A 134 18.78 -12.18 -6.50
N ASP A 135 19.59 -13.01 -5.84
CA ASP A 135 20.27 -14.16 -6.44
C ASP A 135 19.28 -15.27 -6.85
N TYR A 136 18.23 -15.55 -6.07
CA TYR A 136 17.18 -16.50 -6.46
C TYR A 136 16.50 -16.11 -7.77
N TYR A 137 16.27 -14.81 -8.01
CA TYR A 137 15.67 -14.33 -9.27
C TYR A 137 16.56 -14.62 -10.49
N TYR A 138 17.88 -14.53 -10.34
CA TYR A 138 18.83 -14.79 -11.44
C TYR A 138 19.22 -16.26 -11.56
N ARG A 139 18.91 -17.11 -10.58
CA ARG A 139 19.24 -18.54 -10.59
C ARG A 139 18.60 -19.19 -11.82
N PRO A 140 19.38 -19.87 -12.68
CA PRO A 140 18.83 -20.51 -13.85
C PRO A 140 17.94 -21.68 -13.41
N LEU A 141 16.62 -21.53 -13.57
CA LEU A 141 15.75 -22.70 -13.70
C LEU A 141 16.14 -23.36 -15.02
N VAL A 142 16.43 -24.67 -15.02
CA VAL A 142 16.92 -25.41 -16.21
C VAL A 142 16.07 -25.13 -17.46
N ILE A 143 14.76 -24.96 -17.29
CA ILE A 143 13.79 -24.60 -18.34
C ILE A 143 13.90 -23.12 -18.79
N ARG A 144 14.20 -22.20 -17.88
CA ARG A 144 14.43 -20.78 -18.21
C ARG A 144 15.71 -20.58 -19.01
N SER A 145 16.75 -21.40 -18.81
CA SER A 145 17.99 -21.30 -19.59
C SER A 145 17.73 -21.51 -21.10
N PHE A 146 16.83 -22.42 -21.45
CA PHE A 146 16.38 -22.65 -22.82
C PHE A 146 15.54 -21.48 -23.37
N LEU A 147 14.65 -20.90 -22.55
CA LEU A 147 13.88 -19.71 -22.91
C LEU A 147 14.75 -18.43 -23.02
N ARG A 148 15.82 -18.32 -22.22
CA ARG A 148 16.76 -17.19 -22.24
C ARG A 148 17.57 -17.17 -23.53
N TRP A 149 17.86 -18.33 -24.10
CA TRP A 149 18.49 -18.48 -25.42
C TRP A 149 17.61 -17.94 -26.56
N LEU A 150 16.28 -17.95 -26.41
CA LEU A 150 15.29 -17.55 -27.43
C LEU A 150 14.98 -16.03 -27.49
N LYS A 151 15.87 -15.15 -27.02
CA LYS A 151 15.72 -13.67 -26.96
C LYS A 151 14.80 -13.15 -25.85
N MET A 152 15.22 -13.30 -24.60
CA MET A 152 14.83 -12.33 -23.57
C MET A 152 16.00 -11.40 -23.30
N GLU A 153 15.93 -10.18 -23.84
CA GLU A 153 16.67 -9.03 -23.31
C GLU A 153 16.64 -9.11 -21.77
N GLN A 154 17.78 -8.93 -21.11
CA GLN A 154 17.79 -8.83 -19.66
C GLN A 154 16.90 -7.66 -19.27
N ARG A 155 15.63 -7.96 -18.94
CA ARG A 155 14.69 -6.94 -18.49
C ARG A 155 15.19 -6.46 -17.15
N PHE A 156 15.77 -5.27 -17.14
CA PHE A 156 16.08 -4.55 -15.92
C PHE A 156 14.80 -4.45 -15.08
N ASN A 157 14.95 -4.58 -13.78
CA ASN A 157 13.85 -4.69 -12.83
C ASN A 157 14.30 -4.28 -11.42
N ALA A 158 13.38 -4.34 -10.46
CA ALA A 158 13.63 -3.94 -9.08
C ALA A 158 14.82 -4.68 -8.41
N THR A 159 15.16 -5.91 -8.81
CA THR A 159 16.32 -6.61 -8.23
C THR A 159 17.63 -5.89 -8.51
N HIS A 160 17.76 -5.17 -9.63
CA HIS A 160 18.98 -4.40 -9.92
C HIS A 160 19.16 -3.25 -8.92
N LEU A 161 18.08 -2.51 -8.63
CA LEU A 161 18.07 -1.46 -7.64
C LEU A 161 18.46 -1.99 -6.26
N PHE A 162 17.76 -3.01 -5.78
CA PHE A 162 17.94 -3.49 -4.41
C PHE A 162 19.24 -4.29 -4.22
N ARG A 163 19.70 -5.01 -5.23
CA ARG A 163 21.05 -5.59 -5.25
C ARG A 163 22.10 -4.49 -5.22
N GLY A 164 21.90 -3.43 -5.99
CA GLY A 164 22.78 -2.27 -6.01
C GLY A 164 22.88 -1.60 -4.64
N ALA A 165 21.73 -1.38 -3.99
CA ALA A 165 21.62 -0.85 -2.64
C ALA A 165 22.36 -1.74 -1.62
N ALA A 166 22.10 -3.04 -1.61
CA ALA A 166 22.76 -3.96 -0.69
C ALA A 166 24.29 -4.01 -0.90
N LEU A 167 24.76 -4.00 -2.15
CA LEU A 167 26.20 -3.95 -2.45
C LEU A 167 26.83 -2.64 -2.00
N PHE A 168 26.13 -1.51 -2.16
CA PHE A 168 26.58 -0.22 -1.66
C PHE A 168 26.80 -0.25 -0.14
N GLU A 169 25.81 -0.78 0.59
CA GLU A 169 25.84 -0.89 2.06
C GLU A 169 26.89 -1.90 2.56
N LYS A 170 27.28 -2.86 1.72
CA LYS A 170 28.38 -3.81 1.97
C LYS A 170 29.71 -3.36 1.35
N GLU A 171 29.93 -2.04 1.26
CA GLU A 171 31.18 -1.40 0.85
C GLU A 171 31.63 -1.67 -0.62
N GLN A 172 30.79 -2.31 -1.44
CA GLN A 172 31.02 -2.49 -2.88
C GLN A 172 30.40 -1.35 -3.70
N LEU A 173 30.75 -0.12 -3.33
CA LEU A 173 30.09 1.12 -3.74
C LEU A 173 29.94 1.27 -5.26
N ALA A 174 31.05 1.24 -6.01
CA ALA A 174 31.03 1.45 -7.46
C ALA A 174 30.18 0.38 -8.20
N LYS A 175 30.23 -0.86 -7.74
CA LYS A 175 29.43 -1.96 -8.30
C LYS A 175 27.95 -1.76 -7.99
N GLY A 176 27.64 -1.34 -6.76
CA GLY A 176 26.29 -1.01 -6.32
C GLY A 176 25.68 0.11 -7.16
N VAL A 177 26.36 1.25 -7.24
CA VAL A 177 25.92 2.44 -8.00
C VAL A 177 25.69 2.12 -9.46
N ARG A 178 26.56 1.33 -10.09
CA ARG A 178 26.39 0.94 -11.50
C ARG A 178 25.06 0.20 -11.74
N LEU A 179 24.65 -0.67 -10.82
CA LEU A 179 23.36 -1.37 -10.93
C LEU A 179 22.17 -0.42 -10.72
N ILE A 180 22.30 0.53 -9.80
CA ILE A 180 21.27 1.55 -9.54
C ILE A 180 21.12 2.48 -10.75
N ASP A 181 22.22 2.93 -11.35
CA ASP A 181 22.21 3.74 -12.57
C ASP A 181 21.55 3.00 -13.75
N GLN A 182 21.87 1.72 -13.93
CA GLN A 182 21.19 0.87 -14.93
C GLN A 182 19.69 0.78 -14.67
N TYR A 183 19.28 0.59 -13.41
CA TYR A 183 17.86 0.61 -13.04
C TYR A 183 17.19 1.94 -13.40
N VAL A 184 17.80 3.08 -13.04
CA VAL A 184 17.23 4.41 -13.35
C VAL A 184 17.10 4.60 -14.86
N LYS A 185 18.10 4.19 -15.65
CA LYS A 185 18.10 4.31 -17.12
C LYS A 185 17.01 3.48 -17.80
N HIS A 186 16.69 2.30 -17.26
CA HIS A 186 15.83 1.33 -17.94
C HIS A 186 14.45 1.12 -17.31
N CYS A 187 14.25 1.50 -16.04
CA CYS A 187 13.08 1.10 -15.25
C CYS A 187 12.29 2.25 -14.62
N ILE A 188 12.72 3.51 -14.76
CA ILE A 188 12.12 4.65 -14.07
C ILE A 188 10.60 4.79 -14.27
N ASN A 189 10.08 4.40 -15.44
CA ASN A 189 8.65 4.53 -15.77
C ASN A 189 7.82 3.26 -15.47
N ILE A 190 8.44 2.21 -14.91
CA ILE A 190 7.81 0.89 -14.75
C ILE A 190 7.36 0.65 -13.31
N TYR A 191 8.14 1.11 -12.33
CA TYR A 191 7.91 0.82 -10.91
C TYR A 191 7.38 2.03 -10.15
N SER A 192 6.97 1.79 -8.89
CA SER A 192 6.41 2.82 -8.03
C SER A 192 7.42 3.92 -7.69
N SER A 193 6.93 5.10 -7.32
CA SER A 193 7.75 6.22 -6.86
C SER A 193 8.63 5.84 -5.66
N ALA A 194 8.18 4.92 -4.81
CA ALA A 194 8.96 4.42 -3.68
C ALA A 194 10.31 3.84 -4.14
N PHE A 195 10.36 3.14 -5.28
CA PHE A 195 11.62 2.55 -5.75
C PHE A 195 12.55 3.63 -6.33
N MET A 196 11.97 4.63 -6.99
CA MET A 196 12.73 5.80 -7.42
C MET A 196 13.31 6.59 -6.25
N SER A 197 12.58 6.70 -5.15
CA SER A 197 13.07 7.36 -3.94
C SER A 197 14.31 6.65 -3.36
N VAL A 198 14.31 5.30 -3.37
CA VAL A 198 15.46 4.50 -2.96
C VAL A 198 16.63 4.70 -3.91
N ALA A 199 16.40 4.66 -5.23
CA ALA A 199 17.44 4.88 -6.22
C ALA A 199 18.11 6.25 -6.06
N SER A 200 17.29 7.31 -5.93
CA SER A 200 17.77 8.67 -5.71
C SER A 200 18.56 8.81 -4.40
N LEU A 201 18.16 8.14 -3.32
CA LEU A 201 18.91 8.17 -2.05
C LEU A 201 20.35 7.66 -2.24
N TYR A 202 20.54 6.52 -2.90
CA TYR A 202 21.87 5.96 -3.10
C TYR A 202 22.71 6.73 -4.10
N LEU A 203 22.09 7.30 -5.14
CA LEU A 203 22.79 8.22 -6.05
C LEU A 203 23.24 9.48 -5.30
N ALA A 204 22.44 9.97 -4.35
CA ALA A 204 22.85 11.07 -3.49
C ALA A 204 24.08 10.70 -2.65
N PHE A 205 24.06 9.54 -1.97
CA PHE A 205 25.21 9.08 -1.18
C PHE A 205 26.48 8.94 -2.02
N TRP A 206 26.36 8.42 -3.23
CA TRP A 206 27.48 8.34 -4.16
C TRP A 206 28.00 9.73 -4.57
N SER A 207 27.11 10.64 -4.96
CA SER A 207 27.49 12.02 -5.32
C SER A 207 28.21 12.73 -4.16
N LYS A 208 27.74 12.53 -2.93
CA LYS A 208 28.39 13.06 -1.71
C LYS A 208 29.81 12.52 -1.58
N GLN A 209 29.99 11.21 -1.75
CA GLN A 209 31.30 10.56 -1.64
C GLN A 209 32.29 11.02 -2.72
N CYS A 210 31.81 11.31 -3.92
CA CYS A 210 32.62 11.87 -5.00
C CYS A 210 32.88 13.39 -4.87
N GLY A 211 32.34 14.05 -3.84
CA GLY A 211 32.45 15.50 -3.65
C GLY A 211 31.56 16.34 -4.58
N HIS A 212 30.58 15.73 -5.26
CA HIS A 212 29.64 16.39 -6.15
C HIS A 212 28.43 16.92 -5.36
N TRP A 213 28.64 18.01 -4.61
CA TRP A 213 27.65 18.53 -3.66
C TRP A 213 26.31 18.96 -4.28
N GLN A 214 26.34 19.54 -5.49
CA GLN A 214 25.12 19.95 -6.19
C GLN A 214 24.26 18.75 -6.58
N ASP A 215 24.89 17.69 -7.11
CA ASP A 215 24.20 16.45 -7.46
C ASP A 215 23.67 15.75 -6.21
N TRP A 216 24.44 15.74 -5.12
CA TRP A 216 23.98 15.19 -3.83
C TRP A 216 22.68 15.86 -3.36
N LEU A 217 22.65 17.20 -3.34
CA LEU A 217 21.47 17.96 -2.94
C LEU A 217 20.27 17.65 -3.86
N LYS A 218 20.49 17.68 -5.17
CA LYS A 218 19.46 17.38 -6.18
C LYS A 218 18.88 15.98 -5.98
N TRP A 219 19.72 14.97 -5.79
CA TRP A 219 19.28 13.60 -5.60
C TRP A 219 18.56 13.39 -4.26
N LEU A 220 18.96 14.06 -3.18
CA LEU A 220 18.20 14.04 -1.93
C LEU A 220 16.81 14.67 -2.08
N GLN A 221 16.71 15.79 -2.80
CA GLN A 221 15.41 16.41 -3.10
C GLN A 221 14.53 15.48 -3.94
N CYS A 222 15.10 14.77 -4.93
CA CYS A 222 14.37 13.74 -5.68
C CYS A 222 13.93 12.59 -4.78
N ALA A 223 14.79 12.11 -3.88
CA ALA A 223 14.46 11.04 -2.95
C ALA A 223 13.29 11.45 -2.03
N ASP A 224 13.36 12.66 -1.47
CA ASP A 224 12.30 13.22 -0.63
C ASP A 224 10.99 13.35 -1.41
N PHE A 225 11.04 13.98 -2.60
CA PHE A 225 9.89 14.17 -3.48
C PHE A 225 9.15 12.85 -3.78
N PHE A 226 9.90 11.80 -4.16
CA PHE A 226 9.32 10.50 -4.48
C PHE A 226 8.87 9.71 -3.24
N SER A 227 9.51 9.92 -2.09
CA SER A 227 9.15 9.28 -0.81
C SER A 227 7.91 9.90 -0.16
N GLN A 228 7.66 11.18 -0.42
CA GLN A 228 6.55 11.97 0.11
C GLN A 228 6.47 11.97 1.65
N GLY A 229 7.62 11.84 2.31
CA GLY A 229 7.67 11.74 3.75
C GLY A 229 6.96 10.49 4.32
N LYS A 230 6.87 9.41 3.53
CA LYS A 230 6.32 8.11 3.98
C LYS A 230 7.40 7.09 4.33
N ILE A 231 8.62 7.29 3.82
CA ILE A 231 9.73 6.34 4.00
C ILE A 231 10.65 6.89 5.10
N THR A 232 10.47 6.40 6.33
CA THR A 232 11.18 6.86 7.54
C THR A 232 12.68 6.99 7.32
N ARG A 233 13.29 6.01 6.67
CA ARG A 233 14.73 6.02 6.39
C ARG A 233 15.18 7.19 5.52
N ILE A 234 14.43 7.50 4.45
CA ILE A 234 14.75 8.63 3.55
C ILE A 234 14.56 9.95 4.30
N MET A 235 13.45 10.09 5.03
CA MET A 235 13.18 11.28 5.82
C MET A 235 14.28 11.56 6.86
N GLN A 236 14.72 10.52 7.57
CA GLN A 236 15.81 10.63 8.54
C GLN A 236 17.09 11.13 7.88
N THR A 237 17.47 10.56 6.73
CA THR A 237 18.66 11.02 5.99
C THR A 237 18.52 12.47 5.53
N VAL A 238 17.39 12.84 4.91
CA VAL A 238 17.16 14.20 4.38
C VAL A 238 17.24 15.23 5.51
N THR A 239 16.57 14.95 6.64
CA THR A 239 16.49 15.85 7.78
C THR A 239 17.83 15.94 8.52
N MET A 240 18.48 14.80 8.79
CA MET A 240 19.70 14.76 9.59
C MET A 240 20.94 15.22 8.83
N GLU A 241 21.10 14.81 7.57
CA GLU A 241 22.36 15.05 6.85
C GLU A 241 22.40 16.37 6.11
N ALA A 242 21.31 16.75 5.47
CA ALA A 242 21.33 17.89 4.56
C ALA A 242 20.76 19.16 5.19
N ARG A 243 20.13 19.05 6.36
CA ARG A 243 19.34 20.13 6.99
C ARG A 243 18.38 20.79 5.99
N ILE A 244 17.97 20.02 4.98
CA ILE A 244 16.95 20.43 4.02
C ILE A 244 15.65 20.31 4.79
N GLU A 245 14.91 21.41 4.87
CA GLU A 245 13.51 21.31 5.25
C GLU A 245 12.83 20.37 4.26
N PRO A 246 12.29 19.21 4.71
CA PRO A 246 11.59 18.30 3.81
C PRO A 246 10.59 19.09 2.99
N ILE A 247 10.45 18.74 1.70
CA ILE A 247 9.45 19.39 0.83
C ILE A 247 8.13 19.33 1.59
N ALA A 248 7.61 20.51 1.92
CA ALA A 248 6.37 20.62 2.68
C ALA A 248 5.25 20.02 1.83
N VAL A 249 5.01 18.72 1.99
CA VAL A 249 3.84 18.07 1.43
C VAL A 249 2.68 18.69 2.19
N VAL A 250 1.82 19.43 1.47
CA VAL A 250 0.59 19.94 2.03
C VAL A 250 -0.23 18.74 2.50
N ARG A 251 -0.18 18.48 3.81
CA ARG A 251 -0.99 17.44 4.43
C ARG A 251 -2.38 18.02 4.66
N TRP A 252 -3.37 17.29 4.18
CA TRP A 252 -4.77 17.66 4.33
C TRP A 252 -5.40 17.04 5.57
N LEU A 253 -4.74 16.08 6.22
CA LEU A 253 -5.21 15.51 7.48
C LEU A 253 -5.61 16.61 8.49
N ASN A 254 -6.81 16.48 9.04
CA ASN A 254 -7.47 17.43 9.95
C ASN A 254 -7.74 18.83 9.35
N ARG A 255 -7.78 18.95 8.02
CA ARG A 255 -8.15 20.19 7.31
C ARG A 255 -9.45 20.00 6.53
N PRO A 256 -10.20 21.08 6.27
CA PRO A 256 -11.37 21.02 5.41
C PRO A 256 -10.96 20.66 3.99
N PHE A 257 -11.60 19.65 3.41
CA PHE A 257 -11.47 19.30 2.00
C PHE A 257 -12.17 20.38 1.15
N PRO A 258 -11.58 20.80 0.02
CA PRO A 258 -12.22 21.73 -0.89
C PRO A 258 -13.46 21.10 -1.54
N VAL A 259 -14.65 21.43 -1.03
CA VAL A 259 -15.93 20.82 -1.41
C VAL A 259 -16.76 21.66 -2.39
N SER A 260 -16.27 22.84 -2.75
CA SER A 260 -16.95 23.80 -3.63
C SER A 260 -16.91 23.41 -5.12
N PHE A 261 -16.35 22.24 -5.47
CA PHE A 261 -16.29 21.81 -6.85
C PHE A 261 -17.63 21.25 -7.30
N ASN A 262 -18.04 21.69 -8.49
CA ASN A 262 -19.19 21.17 -9.21
C ASN A 262 -18.69 20.43 -10.45
N LEU A 263 -18.62 19.11 -10.38
CA LEU A 263 -18.01 18.28 -11.42
C LEU A 263 -19.05 17.41 -12.13
N PRO A 264 -18.97 17.27 -13.46
CA PRO A 264 -19.88 16.39 -14.19
C PRO A 264 -19.64 14.92 -13.84
N ILE A 265 -20.73 14.17 -13.62
CA ILE A 265 -20.68 12.71 -13.51
C ILE A 265 -20.26 12.13 -14.87
N ASN A 266 -19.32 11.18 -14.85
CA ASN A 266 -18.85 10.52 -16.06
C ASN A 266 -19.87 9.48 -16.56
N ALA A 267 -20.83 9.97 -17.35
CA ALA A 267 -21.90 9.28 -18.05
C ALA A 267 -21.57 7.91 -18.67
N ASN A 268 -20.32 7.73 -19.06
CA ASN A 268 -19.96 6.63 -19.95
C ASN A 268 -19.66 5.32 -19.21
N LEU A 269 -19.82 5.29 -17.89
CA LEU A 269 -19.59 4.10 -17.08
C LEU A 269 -20.86 3.27 -16.91
N PRO A 270 -20.73 1.93 -16.83
CA PRO A 270 -21.87 1.06 -16.58
C PRO A 270 -22.58 1.48 -15.28
N ASN A 271 -23.92 1.48 -15.31
CA ASN A 271 -24.81 1.80 -14.20
C ASN A 271 -24.90 3.28 -13.76
N GLN A 272 -24.37 4.25 -14.53
CA GLN A 272 -24.60 5.68 -14.27
C GLN A 272 -25.65 6.25 -15.23
N ALA A 273 -26.91 6.30 -14.78
CA ALA A 273 -28.08 6.63 -15.62
C ALA A 273 -28.23 8.12 -16.00
N HIS A 274 -27.34 9.03 -15.56
CA HIS A 274 -27.55 10.47 -15.71
C HIS A 274 -26.33 11.22 -16.27
N PRO A 275 -26.14 11.23 -17.60
CA PRO A 275 -24.98 11.83 -18.29
C PRO A 275 -24.74 13.33 -18.15
N LYS A 276 -25.63 14.07 -17.47
CA LYS A 276 -25.63 15.53 -17.43
C LYS A 276 -25.79 16.10 -16.02
N LEU A 277 -25.78 15.25 -15.01
CA LEU A 277 -25.82 15.73 -13.63
C LEU A 277 -24.41 16.15 -13.24
N ASN A 278 -24.26 17.40 -12.81
CA ASN A 278 -23.08 17.77 -12.06
C ASN A 278 -23.33 17.42 -10.58
N LEU A 279 -22.26 17.00 -9.90
CA LEU A 279 -22.28 16.66 -8.50
C LEU A 279 -21.48 17.70 -7.72
N GLU A 280 -22.12 18.30 -6.73
CA GLU A 280 -21.48 19.16 -5.75
C GLU A 280 -21.08 18.33 -4.54
N LEU A 281 -19.78 18.27 -4.21
CA LEU A 281 -19.31 17.50 -3.05
C LEU A 281 -19.94 18.01 -1.75
N HIS A 282 -20.17 19.33 -1.65
CA HIS A 282 -20.84 19.91 -0.50
C HIS A 282 -22.26 19.33 -0.29
N ALA A 283 -23.03 19.14 -1.37
CA ALA A 283 -24.37 18.57 -1.28
C ALA A 283 -24.35 17.11 -0.78
N LEU A 284 -23.31 16.33 -1.13
CA LEU A 284 -23.12 14.98 -0.60
C LEU A 284 -22.87 14.99 0.91
N LEU A 285 -21.99 15.89 1.37
CA LEU A 285 -21.68 16.01 2.81
C LEU A 285 -22.93 16.33 3.64
N GLN A 286 -23.82 17.19 3.13
CA GLN A 286 -25.09 17.53 3.80
C GLN A 286 -26.07 16.35 3.91
N GLN A 287 -25.89 15.30 3.09
CA GLN A 287 -26.72 14.09 3.13
C GLN A 287 -26.13 13.00 4.02
N MET A 288 -24.88 13.16 4.46
CA MET A 288 -24.19 12.17 5.29
C MET A 288 -24.65 12.26 6.74
N GLU A 289 -24.77 11.09 7.36
CA GLU A 289 -24.89 11.02 8.81
C GLU A 289 -23.54 11.31 9.48
N HIS A 290 -23.55 11.80 10.72
CA HIS A 290 -22.34 12.18 11.46
C HIS A 290 -21.25 11.09 11.52
N HIS A 291 -21.67 9.83 11.46
CA HIS A 291 -20.80 8.66 11.58
C HIS A 291 -20.30 8.13 10.23
N GLN A 292 -20.75 8.70 9.12
CA GLN A 292 -20.36 8.27 7.78
C GLN A 292 -19.08 8.97 7.34
N LEU A 293 -18.34 8.27 6.48
CA LEU A 293 -17.15 8.76 5.81
C LEU A 293 -17.39 8.78 4.30
N LEU A 294 -16.94 9.85 3.63
CA LEU A 294 -16.90 9.98 2.19
C LEU A 294 -15.51 9.59 1.69
N PRO A 295 -15.36 8.43 1.03
CA PRO A 295 -14.11 8.06 0.38
C PRO A 295 -13.98 8.82 -0.94
N VAL A 296 -12.84 9.48 -1.14
CA VAL A 296 -12.52 10.24 -2.36
C VAL A 296 -11.16 9.78 -2.90
N CYS A 297 -11.12 9.39 -4.18
CA CYS A 297 -9.91 9.03 -4.89
C CYS A 297 -9.66 10.02 -6.05
N LEU A 298 -8.53 10.72 -6.04
CA LEU A 298 -8.06 11.50 -7.18
C LEU A 298 -7.14 10.66 -8.06
N LEU A 299 -7.51 10.50 -9.32
CA LEU A 299 -6.82 9.66 -10.30
C LEU A 299 -6.50 10.48 -11.56
N ALA A 300 -5.30 11.08 -11.58
CA ALA A 300 -4.79 11.81 -12.74
C ALA A 300 -3.94 10.93 -13.69
N SER A 301 -3.81 9.63 -13.40
CA SER A 301 -3.14 8.63 -14.24
C SER A 301 -4.14 7.69 -14.93
N LYS A 302 -3.72 7.00 -16.00
CA LYS A 302 -4.56 6.00 -16.69
C LYS A 302 -5.07 4.92 -15.72
N ARG A 303 -6.30 4.43 -15.95
CA ARG A 303 -6.97 3.39 -15.14
C ARG A 303 -6.26 2.04 -14.99
N PRO A 304 -5.42 1.54 -15.93
CA PRO A 304 -4.47 0.48 -15.60
C PRO A 304 -3.36 1.01 -14.68
N ASN A 305 -3.68 1.20 -13.40
CA ASN A 305 -2.76 1.64 -12.36
C ASN A 305 -2.78 0.59 -11.22
N PRO A 306 -1.66 -0.10 -10.95
CA PRO A 306 -1.60 -1.12 -9.89
C PRO A 306 -1.97 -0.60 -8.49
N THR A 307 -1.58 0.64 -8.17
CA THR A 307 -1.91 1.29 -6.90
C THR A 307 -3.41 1.50 -6.77
N TYR A 308 -4.05 1.97 -7.84
CA TYR A 308 -5.51 2.14 -7.87
C TYR A 308 -6.23 0.79 -7.80
N ASN A 309 -5.75 -0.25 -8.51
CA ASN A 309 -6.35 -1.58 -8.41
C ASN A 309 -6.26 -2.16 -6.98
N THR A 310 -5.14 -1.92 -6.29
CA THR A 310 -4.97 -2.30 -4.88
C THR A 310 -5.94 -1.53 -3.98
N LEU A 311 -6.10 -0.22 -4.21
CA LEU A 311 -7.08 0.60 -3.52
C LEU A 311 -8.51 0.08 -3.73
N MET A 312 -8.87 -0.31 -4.95
CA MET A 312 -10.20 -0.88 -5.24
C MET A 312 -10.41 -2.22 -4.53
N LYS A 313 -9.38 -3.07 -4.42
CA LYS A 313 -9.44 -4.29 -3.60
C LYS A 313 -9.76 -3.98 -2.14
N CYS A 314 -9.05 -3.01 -1.57
CA CYS A 314 -9.27 -2.57 -0.21
C CYS A 314 -10.68 -2.00 -0.04
N TYR A 315 -11.10 -1.08 -0.91
CA TYR A 315 -12.43 -0.47 -0.85
C TYR A 315 -13.56 -1.50 -0.94
N ARG A 316 -13.45 -2.48 -1.84
CA ARG A 316 -14.36 -3.63 -1.94
C ARG A 316 -14.50 -4.37 -0.61
N THR A 317 -13.38 -4.64 0.04
CA THR A 317 -13.32 -5.29 1.36
C THR A 317 -13.92 -4.41 2.45
N LEU A 318 -13.62 -3.11 2.46
CA LEU A 318 -14.18 -2.18 3.41
C LEU A 318 -15.71 -2.05 3.25
N TYR A 319 -16.21 -1.94 2.02
CA TYR A 319 -17.64 -1.79 1.76
C TYR A 319 -18.45 -3.01 2.18
N LYS A 320 -17.92 -4.23 2.00
CA LYS A 320 -18.56 -5.47 2.49
C LYS A 320 -18.91 -5.38 3.98
N HIS A 321 -17.99 -4.87 4.80
CA HIS A 321 -18.09 -4.88 6.26
C HIS A 321 -18.63 -3.58 6.85
N TRP A 322 -18.39 -2.45 6.19
CA TRP A 322 -18.70 -1.11 6.68
C TRP A 322 -19.49 -0.26 5.68
N GLY A 323 -20.17 -0.85 4.71
CA GLY A 323 -20.92 -0.11 3.68
C GLY A 323 -21.94 0.91 4.22
N LYS A 324 -22.48 0.71 5.44
CA LYS A 324 -23.37 1.69 6.09
C LYS A 324 -22.63 2.93 6.62
N ALA A 325 -21.37 2.77 7.01
CA ALA A 325 -20.50 3.85 7.47
C ALA A 325 -19.72 4.51 6.32
N LEU A 326 -19.89 4.03 5.09
CA LEU A 326 -19.22 4.55 3.90
C LEU A 326 -20.25 5.11 2.92
N HIS A 327 -20.09 6.38 2.57
CA HIS A 327 -20.76 6.93 1.41
C HIS A 327 -20.14 6.34 0.12
N PRO A 328 -20.86 6.31 -1.03
CA PRO A 328 -20.27 5.99 -2.33
C PRO A 328 -18.87 6.57 -2.56
N LEU A 329 -17.94 5.74 -3.05
CA LEU A 329 -16.60 6.18 -3.45
C LEU A 329 -16.69 7.17 -4.59
N ILE A 330 -16.13 8.36 -4.39
CA ILE A 330 -16.00 9.38 -5.41
C ILE A 330 -14.62 9.26 -6.06
N VAL A 331 -14.58 8.90 -7.34
CA VAL A 331 -13.35 8.88 -8.14
C VAL A 331 -13.31 10.11 -9.03
N ILE A 332 -12.42 11.05 -8.74
CA ILE A 332 -12.20 12.26 -9.54
C ILE A 332 -11.06 12.00 -10.52
N THR A 333 -11.31 12.10 -11.82
CA THR A 333 -10.32 11.77 -12.84
C THR A 333 -10.28 12.77 -14.00
N THR A 334 -9.09 12.97 -14.56
CA THR A 334 -8.86 13.82 -15.74
C THR A 334 -9.18 13.11 -17.06
N TYR A 335 -9.33 11.78 -17.06
CA TYR A 335 -9.53 10.99 -18.28
C TYR A 335 -10.99 10.73 -18.59
N ASN A 336 -11.37 11.03 -19.84
CA ASN A 336 -12.68 10.66 -20.38
C ASN A 336 -12.69 9.23 -20.97
N ASP A 337 -11.53 8.66 -21.28
CA ASP A 337 -11.44 7.44 -22.10
C ASP A 337 -11.66 6.14 -21.31
N LEU A 338 -12.46 5.29 -21.93
CA LEU A 338 -13.24 4.17 -21.36
C LEU A 338 -12.76 2.80 -21.74
N GLN A 339 -11.54 2.63 -22.20
CA GLN A 339 -11.08 1.28 -22.44
C GLN A 339 -10.89 0.62 -21.07
N PRO A 340 -11.77 -0.33 -20.65
CA PRO A 340 -11.46 -1.12 -19.48
C PRO A 340 -10.08 -1.75 -19.72
N PRO A 341 -9.23 -1.86 -18.69
CA PRO A 341 -7.93 -2.50 -18.84
C PRO A 341 -8.11 -3.85 -19.56
N ASN A 342 -7.33 -4.05 -20.63
CA ASN A 342 -7.42 -5.24 -21.48
C ASN A 342 -7.31 -6.53 -20.62
N GLN A 343 -8.28 -7.43 -20.83
CA GLN A 343 -8.33 -8.87 -20.54
C GLN A 343 -8.15 -9.38 -19.09
N ASN A 344 -7.56 -8.63 -18.15
CA ASN A 344 -7.50 -9.06 -16.76
C ASN A 344 -8.59 -8.37 -15.93
N GLN A 345 -9.38 -9.17 -15.22
CA GLN A 345 -10.43 -8.68 -14.34
C GLN A 345 -9.82 -7.78 -13.25
N THR A 346 -10.18 -6.50 -13.23
CA THR A 346 -9.76 -5.57 -12.18
C THR A 346 -10.73 -5.55 -11.02
N TYR A 347 -10.26 -5.11 -9.85
CA TYR A 347 -11.13 -4.96 -8.68
C TYR A 347 -12.19 -3.89 -8.89
N GLU A 348 -11.94 -2.88 -9.73
CA GLU A 348 -12.98 -1.94 -10.19
C GLU A 348 -14.15 -2.67 -10.88
N GLN A 349 -13.85 -3.60 -11.80
CA GLN A 349 -14.88 -4.38 -12.49
C GLN A 349 -15.62 -5.31 -11.54
N LEU A 350 -14.94 -5.88 -10.55
CA LEU A 350 -15.58 -6.68 -9.49
C LEU A 350 -16.56 -5.83 -8.68
N CYS A 351 -16.17 -4.63 -8.25
CA CYS A 351 -17.05 -3.71 -7.55
C CYS A 351 -18.33 -3.41 -8.36
N PHE A 352 -18.21 -3.17 -9.67
CA PHE A 352 -19.38 -2.95 -10.52
C PHE A 352 -20.29 -4.19 -10.61
N LYS A 353 -19.72 -5.39 -10.75
CA LYS A 353 -20.49 -6.65 -10.78
C LYS A 353 -21.25 -6.90 -9.48
N GLU A 354 -20.70 -6.42 -8.36
CA GLU A 354 -21.26 -6.60 -7.01
C GLU A 354 -22.16 -5.43 -6.58
N ASN A 355 -22.42 -4.47 -7.47
CA ASN A 355 -23.18 -3.25 -7.20
C ASN A 355 -22.63 -2.42 -6.02
N ILE A 356 -21.30 -2.44 -5.84
CA ILE A 356 -20.63 -1.56 -4.89
C ILE A 356 -20.65 -0.13 -5.46
N PRO A 357 -21.16 0.87 -4.71
CA PRO A 357 -21.40 2.20 -5.24
C PRO A 357 -20.08 2.95 -5.44
N ILE A 358 -19.86 3.36 -6.68
CA ILE A 358 -18.73 4.19 -7.10
C ILE A 358 -19.26 5.24 -8.08
N ILE A 359 -18.95 6.51 -7.81
CA ILE A 359 -19.31 7.65 -8.64
C ILE A 359 -18.03 8.21 -9.23
N PHE A 360 -18.02 8.45 -10.54
CA PHE A 360 -16.85 9.00 -11.22
C PHE A 360 -17.16 10.42 -11.67
N LEU A 361 -16.27 11.34 -11.33
CA LEU A 361 -16.38 12.75 -11.66
C LEU A 361 -15.25 13.11 -12.64
N ALA A 362 -15.59 13.82 -13.72
CA ALA A 362 -14.61 14.25 -14.70
C ALA A 362 -14.07 15.65 -14.37
N ASP A 363 -12.79 15.73 -14.01
CA ASP A 363 -12.05 16.96 -13.78
C ASP A 363 -11.04 17.18 -14.92
N LYS A 364 -11.54 17.55 -16.09
CA LYS A 364 -10.74 17.64 -17.35
C LYS A 364 -9.52 18.56 -17.25
N HIS A 365 -9.57 19.54 -16.35
CA HIS A 365 -8.54 20.56 -16.19
C HIS A 365 -7.72 20.36 -14.90
N ASN A 366 -7.90 19.23 -14.20
CA ASN A 366 -7.17 18.89 -12.99
C ASN A 366 -7.30 19.98 -11.90
N HIS A 367 -8.45 20.66 -11.83
CA HIS A 367 -8.70 21.74 -10.88
C HIS A 367 -8.59 21.26 -9.43
N VAL A 368 -9.13 20.09 -9.11
CA VAL A 368 -9.17 19.58 -7.73
C VAL A 368 -7.77 19.20 -7.27
N ALA A 369 -7.02 18.41 -8.07
CA ALA A 369 -5.68 18.01 -7.69
C ALA A 369 -4.71 19.21 -7.61
N SER A 370 -4.89 20.21 -8.47
CA SER A 370 -4.11 21.46 -8.45
C SER A 370 -4.41 22.28 -7.19
N HIS A 371 -5.70 22.39 -6.81
CA HIS A 371 -6.10 23.08 -5.58
C HIS A 371 -5.57 22.38 -4.33
N LEU A 372 -5.60 21.04 -4.33
CA LEU A 372 -5.02 20.21 -3.26
C LEU A 372 -3.48 20.20 -3.26
N GLN A 373 -2.84 20.77 -4.29
CA GLN A 373 -1.39 20.77 -4.49
C GLN A 373 -0.79 19.36 -4.42
N LEU A 374 -1.49 18.39 -4.99
CA LEU A 374 -1.06 16.99 -4.91
C LEU A 374 0.22 16.77 -5.72
N SER A 375 1.21 16.16 -5.07
CA SER A 375 2.45 15.75 -5.73
C SER A 375 2.32 14.48 -6.57
N HIS A 376 1.23 13.73 -6.41
CA HIS A 376 1.04 12.41 -7.04
C HIS A 376 -0.42 11.98 -7.11
N THR A 377 -0.69 11.00 -7.98
CA THR A 377 -1.95 10.25 -8.01
C THR A 377 -1.64 8.76 -8.26
N PRO A 378 -2.50 7.82 -7.81
CA PRO A 378 -3.73 8.04 -7.07
C PRO A 378 -3.49 8.60 -5.67
N ALA A 379 -4.38 9.49 -5.23
CA ALA A 379 -4.44 9.98 -3.85
C ALA A 379 -5.83 9.68 -3.29
N PHE A 380 -5.90 9.18 -2.08
CA PHE A 380 -7.10 8.70 -1.42
C PHE A 380 -7.31 9.45 -0.11
N PHE A 381 -8.55 9.85 0.10
CA PHE A 381 -9.00 10.61 1.26
C PHE A 381 -10.22 9.95 1.87
N LEU A 382 -10.31 10.01 3.20
CA LEU A 382 -11.58 9.82 3.90
C LEU A 382 -11.97 11.16 4.52
N ILE A 383 -13.20 11.59 4.24
CA ILE A 383 -13.73 12.89 4.68
C ILE A 383 -14.93 12.63 5.59
N ASN A 384 -15.00 13.27 6.75
CA ASN A 384 -16.17 13.17 7.63
C ASN A 384 -17.34 14.06 7.15
N HIS A 385 -18.47 14.00 7.83
CA HIS A 385 -19.66 14.81 7.51
C HIS A 385 -19.42 16.33 7.53
N GLU A 386 -18.44 16.82 8.30
CA GLU A 386 -18.08 18.24 8.37
C GLU A 386 -17.22 18.70 7.18
N GLY A 387 -16.84 17.77 6.30
CA GLY A 387 -15.91 18.03 5.22
C GLY A 387 -14.45 18.01 5.65
N THR A 388 -14.11 17.52 6.83
CA THR A 388 -12.73 17.42 7.31
C THR A 388 -12.08 16.10 6.90
N VAL A 389 -10.86 16.17 6.38
CA VAL A 389 -10.08 14.99 5.99
C VAL A 389 -9.57 14.25 7.24
N CYS A 390 -10.01 13.01 7.39
CA CYS A 390 -9.64 12.12 8.50
C CYS A 390 -8.60 11.06 8.09
N PHE A 391 -8.37 10.90 6.78
CA PHE A 391 -7.31 10.05 6.23
C PHE A 391 -6.79 10.64 4.93
N GLU A 392 -5.49 10.51 4.69
CA GLU A 392 -4.82 10.86 3.44
C GLU A 392 -3.73 9.83 3.13
N GLY A 393 -3.75 9.26 1.93
CA GLY A 393 -2.77 8.26 1.52
C GLY A 393 -2.85 7.88 0.04
N THR A 394 -1.97 7.00 -0.42
CA THR A 394 -2.03 6.41 -1.78
C THR A 394 -2.90 5.17 -1.83
N GLN A 395 -3.06 4.52 -0.68
CA GLN A 395 -3.81 3.30 -0.46
C GLN A 395 -4.39 3.38 0.94
N ILE A 396 -5.52 2.74 1.15
CA ILE A 396 -6.10 2.53 2.47
C ILE A 396 -6.03 1.05 2.81
N SER A 397 -5.61 0.72 4.03
CA SER A 397 -5.73 -0.63 4.58
C SER A 397 -6.86 -0.70 5.61
N PRO A 398 -7.36 -1.90 5.96
CA PRO A 398 -8.30 -2.04 7.06
C PRO A 398 -7.77 -1.51 8.39
N TYR A 399 -6.46 -1.60 8.63
CA TYR A 399 -5.81 -0.97 9.78
C TYR A 399 -6.01 0.56 9.77
N ASP A 400 -5.76 1.20 8.63
CA ASP A 400 -5.89 2.65 8.51
C ASP A 400 -7.35 3.08 8.70
N PHE A 401 -8.30 2.30 8.16
CA PHE A 401 -9.72 2.56 8.33
C PHE A 401 -10.15 2.49 9.80
N TRP A 402 -9.73 1.45 10.53
CA TRP A 402 -9.98 1.36 11.98
C TRP A 402 -9.39 2.55 12.74
N GLN A 403 -8.16 2.94 12.40
CA GLN A 403 -7.50 4.09 13.02
C GLN A 403 -8.31 5.38 12.78
N THR A 404 -8.81 5.58 11.55
CA THR A 404 -9.68 6.72 11.22
C THR A 404 -11.00 6.68 11.99
N LEU A 405 -11.66 5.52 12.07
CA LEU A 405 -12.91 5.38 12.85
C LEU A 405 -12.70 5.72 14.33
N SER A 406 -11.55 5.33 14.91
CA SER A 406 -11.24 5.61 16.31
C SER A 406 -11.01 7.09 16.64
N GLN A 407 -10.85 7.95 15.62
CA GLN A 407 -10.62 9.39 15.78
C GLN A 407 -11.90 10.22 15.63
N ILE A 408 -12.95 9.64 15.03
CA ILE A 408 -14.24 10.31 14.75
C ILE A 408 -15.26 10.02 15.87
N HIS A 409 -14.90 9.15 16.81
CA HIS A 409 -15.65 8.81 18.02
C HIS A 409 -14.85 9.25 19.24
#